data_AF-A0A1G6BS39-F1
#
_entry.id   AF-A0A1G6BS39-F1
#
_cell.length_a   1.000
_cell.length_b   1.000
_cell.length_c   1.000
_cell.angle_alpha   90.00
_cell.angle_beta   90.00
_cell.angle_gamma   90.00
#
_symmetry.space_group_name_H-M   'P 1'
#
loop_
_entity.id
_entity.type
_entity.pdbx_description
1 polymer ?
#
loop_
_entity_poly.entity_id
_entity_poly.type
_entity_poly.pdbx_seq_one_letter_code
_entity_poly.pdbx_strand_id
1 'polypeptide(L)'
;MATTFFVMTHKKFQPPANEAYIPLHVGRALGDDLGYLGDNTGTDQISAENPYFGELTGLYWIWKNYEGQENIATNHYRRFFYDEDGHLMTSAKADELLKTHNIIVSKKATIPQTYREYYAEAHNLRDLEAIGRSIEKIYPGYYPFFEEVLSGHIVYSGNLMIMPRKLYDEYCTWLFTILFDASSEIDVSGYDLYHARVYGFLSEELLLVWAHAKELSVYEATVGFTEEKAETQELKLAVAELLKQGHVKDAQELFNNIMAIRPDLSLPASDFHGEIEKLQPILYIMNLEKENHMSGFLDVSHELPQLFEHYDTTYKILQHISTRSESDEDLTYLATHFFSPAALEVYLAYDPYQQFHSKPLDEPYMREWWQQMSS
;
A
#
# COMPACT_ATOMS: atom_id res chain seq x y z
N MET A 1 -23.10 21.85 -9.21
CA MET A 1 -22.37 21.12 -10.25
C MET A 1 -22.37 19.66 -9.83
N ALA A 2 -22.27 18.71 -10.76
CA ALA A 2 -22.01 17.33 -10.38
C ALA A 2 -20.51 17.15 -10.08
N THR A 3 -20.12 16.03 -9.50
CA THR A 3 -18.72 15.60 -9.36
C THR A 3 -18.53 14.31 -10.16
N THR A 4 -17.51 14.30 -11.01
CA THR A 4 -17.06 13.12 -11.76
C THR A 4 -15.81 12.54 -11.07
N PHE A 5 -15.85 11.24 -10.78
CA PHE A 5 -14.78 10.52 -10.10
C PHE A 5 -13.98 9.70 -11.11
N PHE A 6 -12.81 10.19 -11.51
CA PHE A 6 -11.88 9.43 -12.33
C PHE A 6 -11.13 8.42 -11.48
N VAL A 7 -11.22 7.15 -11.83
CA VAL A 7 -10.59 6.05 -11.10
C VAL A 7 -9.40 5.53 -11.90
N MET A 8 -8.20 5.94 -11.49
CA MET A 8 -6.94 5.60 -12.15
C MET A 8 -6.62 4.13 -11.95
N THR A 9 -6.42 3.41 -13.06
CA THR A 9 -6.09 1.98 -13.04
C THR A 9 -5.10 1.60 -14.14
N HIS A 10 -4.26 0.61 -13.87
CA HIS A 10 -3.41 -0.08 -14.85
C HIS A 10 -3.81 -1.55 -15.03
N LYS A 11 -4.91 -1.99 -14.39
CA LYS A 11 -5.44 -3.35 -14.48
C LYS A 11 -6.97 -3.37 -14.47
N LYS A 12 -7.54 -4.52 -14.83
CA LYS A 12 -8.99 -4.75 -14.63
C LYS A 12 -9.31 -4.73 -13.14
N PHE A 13 -10.39 -4.08 -12.79
CA PHE A 13 -10.95 -4.07 -11.45
C PHE A 13 -12.48 -4.00 -11.54
N GLN A 14 -13.16 -4.17 -10.41
CA GLN A 14 -14.60 -3.96 -10.34
C GLN A 14 -14.88 -2.50 -9.94
N PRO A 15 -15.25 -1.62 -10.88
CA PRO A 15 -15.60 -0.25 -10.52
C PRO A 15 -16.85 -0.22 -9.66
N PRO A 16 -17.02 0.80 -8.80
CA PRO A 16 -18.28 1.02 -8.10
C PRO A 16 -19.46 1.05 -9.09
N ALA A 17 -20.62 0.51 -8.68
CA ALA A 17 -21.83 0.48 -9.51
C ALA A 17 -22.47 1.88 -9.75
N ASN A 18 -21.74 2.95 -9.45
CA ASN A 18 -22.18 4.33 -9.55
C ASN A 18 -21.57 4.95 -10.82
N GLU A 19 -22.43 5.43 -11.73
CA GLU A 19 -22.03 5.99 -13.02
C GLU A 19 -21.15 7.25 -12.93
N ALA A 20 -21.14 7.92 -11.78
CA ALA A 20 -20.22 9.05 -11.54
C ALA A 20 -18.75 8.60 -11.46
N TYR A 21 -18.49 7.30 -11.25
CA TYR A 21 -17.15 6.72 -11.22
C TYR A 21 -16.74 6.22 -12.61
N ILE A 22 -15.78 6.91 -13.21
CA ILE A 22 -15.27 6.64 -14.55
C ILE A 22 -13.87 6.01 -14.43
N PRO A 23 -13.71 4.72 -14.75
CA PRO A 23 -12.40 4.10 -14.89
C PRO A 23 -11.56 4.82 -15.96
N LEU A 24 -10.34 5.22 -15.57
CA LEU A 24 -9.33 5.80 -16.45
C LEU A 24 -8.10 4.89 -16.45
N HIS A 25 -7.84 4.26 -17.59
CA HIS A 25 -6.66 3.44 -17.82
C HIS A 25 -5.44 4.34 -18.01
N VAL A 26 -4.59 4.39 -16.98
CA VAL A 26 -3.32 5.10 -16.97
C VAL A 26 -2.20 4.22 -17.56
N GLY A 27 -1.27 4.82 -18.31
CA GLY A 27 -0.25 4.04 -19.01
C GLY A 27 -0.78 3.23 -20.18
N ARG A 28 -1.95 3.60 -20.72
CA ARG A 28 -2.61 2.91 -21.84
C ARG A 28 -1.72 2.77 -23.07
N ALA A 29 -0.76 3.67 -23.27
CA ALA A 29 0.22 3.63 -24.35
C ALA A 29 1.16 2.40 -24.29
N LEU A 30 1.33 1.80 -23.11
CA LEU A 30 2.24 0.67 -22.88
C LEU A 30 1.50 -0.65 -22.59
N GLY A 31 0.21 -0.61 -22.31
CA GLY A 31 -0.59 -1.76 -21.88
C GLY A 31 -1.69 -2.20 -22.86
N ASP A 32 -2.30 -3.34 -22.58
CA ASP A 32 -3.43 -3.91 -23.35
C ASP A 32 -4.76 -3.20 -23.07
N ASP A 33 -5.73 -3.32 -23.99
CA ASP A 33 -7.03 -2.65 -23.81
C ASP A 33 -7.83 -3.24 -22.67
N LEU A 34 -7.97 -2.46 -21.61
CA LEU A 34 -8.83 -2.78 -20.48
C LEU A 34 -10.29 -2.37 -20.72
N GLY A 35 -10.66 -1.87 -21.90
CA GLY A 35 -12.03 -1.44 -22.22
C GLY A 35 -12.50 -0.24 -21.40
N TYR A 36 -11.56 0.56 -20.89
CA TYR A 36 -11.81 1.80 -20.14
C TYR A 36 -11.36 3.00 -20.98
N LEU A 37 -11.74 4.20 -20.54
CA LEU A 37 -11.18 5.44 -21.09
C LEU A 37 -9.66 5.41 -20.91
N GLY A 38 -8.90 5.70 -21.97
CA GLY A 38 -7.44 5.65 -21.95
C GLY A 38 -6.80 7.04 -21.89
N ASP A 39 -5.75 7.17 -21.08
CA ASP A 39 -4.93 8.39 -20.97
C ASP A 39 -4.00 8.63 -22.18
N ASN A 40 -4.01 7.74 -23.18
CA ASN A 40 -3.21 7.82 -24.40
C ASN A 40 -3.94 8.48 -25.58
N THR A 41 -5.05 9.18 -25.31
CA THR A 41 -5.87 9.84 -26.32
C THR A 41 -5.68 11.36 -26.28
N GLY A 42 -6.02 12.05 -27.37
CA GLY A 42 -5.75 13.49 -27.51
C GLY A 42 -4.31 13.79 -27.96
N THR A 43 -3.98 15.08 -28.15
CA THR A 43 -2.67 15.49 -28.68
C THR A 43 -1.65 15.85 -27.60
N ASP A 44 -2.10 16.11 -26.37
CA ASP A 44 -1.24 16.53 -25.27
C ASP A 44 -1.40 15.55 -24.09
N GLN A 45 -0.52 14.56 -24.02
CA GLN A 45 -0.58 13.45 -23.06
C GLN A 45 0.82 12.91 -22.75
N ILE A 46 0.96 12.23 -21.61
CA ILE A 46 2.20 11.61 -21.13
C ILE A 46 2.00 10.14 -20.71
N SER A 47 1.05 9.44 -21.33
CA SER A 47 0.72 8.03 -21.05
C SER A 47 1.93 7.10 -21.14
N ALA A 48 2.84 7.32 -22.09
CA ALA A 48 4.07 6.52 -22.22
C ALA A 48 5.05 6.72 -21.04
N GLU A 49 4.90 7.81 -20.26
CA GLU A 49 5.72 8.12 -19.09
C GLU A 49 5.15 7.51 -17.80
N ASN A 50 4.11 6.68 -17.88
CA ASN A 50 3.50 6.00 -16.74
C ASN A 50 4.49 5.23 -15.85
N PRO A 51 5.56 4.58 -16.36
CA PRO A 51 6.57 3.96 -15.51
C PRO A 51 7.24 4.92 -14.52
N TYR A 52 7.24 6.22 -14.82
CA TYR A 52 7.83 7.25 -13.98
C TYR A 52 6.79 8.10 -13.22
N PHE A 53 5.66 8.38 -13.87
CA PHE A 53 4.61 9.27 -13.37
C PHE A 53 3.44 8.55 -12.69
N GLY A 54 3.29 7.24 -12.89
CA GLY A 54 2.16 6.47 -12.36
C GLY A 54 0.81 7.12 -12.68
N GLU A 55 -0.04 7.25 -11.66
CA GLU A 55 -1.36 7.86 -11.73
C GLU A 55 -1.36 9.32 -12.23
N LEU A 56 -0.24 10.05 -12.14
CA LEU A 56 -0.14 11.41 -12.67
C LEU A 56 -0.35 11.51 -14.18
N THR A 57 -0.09 10.44 -14.92
CA THR A 57 -0.42 10.39 -16.36
C THR A 57 -1.92 10.59 -16.60
N GLY A 58 -2.76 10.03 -15.72
CA GLY A 58 -4.19 10.28 -15.70
C GLY A 58 -4.55 11.71 -15.30
N LEU A 59 -3.87 12.28 -14.29
CA LEU A 59 -4.09 13.68 -13.90
C LEU A 59 -3.81 14.63 -15.07
N TYR A 60 -2.66 14.42 -15.73
CA TYR A 60 -2.26 15.20 -16.88
C TYR A 60 -3.28 15.10 -18.01
N TRP A 61 -3.76 13.88 -18.28
CA TRP A 61 -4.72 13.66 -19.34
C TRP A 61 -6.05 14.37 -19.07
N ILE A 62 -6.57 14.32 -17.84
CA ILE A 62 -7.78 15.05 -17.44
C ILE A 62 -7.58 16.56 -17.61
N TRP A 63 -6.43 17.08 -17.18
CA TRP A 63 -6.10 18.50 -17.33
C TRP A 63 -6.10 18.95 -18.79
N LYS A 64 -5.49 18.16 -19.69
CA LYS A 64 -5.24 18.57 -21.07
C LYS A 64 -6.34 18.20 -22.06
N ASN A 65 -7.06 17.10 -21.84
CA ASN A 65 -7.93 16.50 -22.86
C ASN A 65 -9.38 16.36 -22.41
N TYR A 66 -9.67 16.37 -21.11
CA TYR A 66 -11.04 16.27 -20.63
C TYR A 66 -11.73 17.64 -20.71
N GLU A 67 -12.88 17.73 -21.38
CA GLU A 67 -13.60 19.00 -21.58
C GLU A 67 -14.64 19.31 -20.49
N GLY A 68 -14.95 18.32 -19.62
CA GLY A 68 -15.93 18.48 -18.55
C GLY A 68 -15.58 19.64 -17.59
N GLN A 69 -16.62 20.34 -17.16
CA GLN A 69 -16.56 21.55 -16.33
C GLN A 69 -17.11 21.33 -14.92
N GLU A 70 -17.53 20.12 -14.62
CA GLU A 70 -17.98 19.69 -13.31
C GLU A 70 -16.82 19.54 -12.32
N ASN A 71 -17.11 19.22 -11.06
CA ASN A 71 -16.05 18.98 -10.08
C ASN A 71 -15.28 17.71 -10.45
N ILE A 72 -13.96 17.74 -10.29
CA ILE A 72 -13.06 16.63 -10.63
C ILE A 72 -12.65 15.93 -9.34
N ALA A 73 -12.92 14.63 -9.26
CA ALA A 73 -12.38 13.74 -8.26
C ALA A 73 -11.37 12.78 -8.90
N THR A 74 -10.23 12.55 -8.25
CA THR A 74 -9.23 11.57 -8.64
C THR A 74 -9.08 10.52 -7.55
N ASN A 75 -9.44 9.28 -7.92
CA ASN A 75 -9.34 8.09 -7.09
C ASN A 75 -8.38 7.11 -7.75
N HIS A 76 -7.87 6.15 -6.96
CA HIS A 76 -7.09 5.04 -7.50
C HIS A 76 -7.99 3.79 -7.47
N TYR A 77 -7.72 2.80 -8.33
CA TYR A 77 -8.58 1.62 -8.51
C TYR A 77 -8.96 0.85 -7.23
N ARG A 78 -8.15 0.99 -6.17
CA ARG A 78 -8.36 0.37 -4.86
C ARG A 78 -8.53 1.34 -3.69
N ARG A 79 -8.58 2.65 -3.94
CA ARG A 79 -8.63 3.69 -2.91
C ARG A 79 -9.74 4.68 -3.23
N PHE A 80 -10.77 4.70 -2.38
CA PHE A 80 -11.95 5.51 -2.60
C PHE A 80 -12.27 6.38 -1.41
N PHE A 81 -12.79 7.59 -1.66
CA PHE A 81 -13.32 8.44 -0.61
C PHE A 81 -14.61 7.87 -0.03
N TYR A 82 -14.74 7.95 1.28
CA TYR A 82 -15.94 7.62 2.04
C TYR A 82 -16.40 8.84 2.83
N ASP A 83 -17.71 8.97 2.97
CA ASP A 83 -18.31 10.00 3.84
C ASP A 83 -18.17 9.63 5.33
N GLU A 84 -18.67 10.53 6.18
CA GLU A 84 -18.63 10.40 7.64
C GLU A 84 -19.42 9.20 8.17
N ASP A 85 -20.40 8.70 7.40
CA ASP A 85 -21.21 7.53 7.74
C ASP A 85 -20.59 6.21 7.22
N GLY A 86 -19.44 6.28 6.54
CA GLY A 86 -18.77 5.11 5.98
C GLY A 86 -19.39 4.62 4.68
N HIS A 87 -20.16 5.45 3.98
CA HIS A 87 -20.64 5.14 2.63
C HIS A 87 -19.66 5.68 1.57
N LEU A 88 -19.59 5.00 0.43
CA LEU A 88 -18.80 5.47 -0.71
C LEU A 88 -19.23 6.90 -1.09
N MET A 89 -18.27 7.81 -1.24
CA MET A 89 -18.52 9.20 -1.57
C MET A 89 -19.36 9.32 -2.83
N THR A 90 -20.49 10.03 -2.74
CA THR A 90 -21.36 10.30 -3.89
C THR A 90 -21.08 11.69 -4.46
N SER A 91 -21.47 11.92 -5.72
CA SER A 91 -21.44 13.27 -6.30
C SER A 91 -22.17 14.27 -5.40
N ALA A 92 -23.39 13.95 -4.98
CA ALA A 92 -24.20 14.87 -4.18
C ALA A 92 -23.51 15.27 -2.86
N LYS A 93 -22.86 14.32 -2.17
CA LYS A 93 -22.13 14.59 -0.93
C LYS A 93 -20.85 15.40 -1.18
N ALA A 94 -20.08 15.05 -2.21
CA ALA A 94 -18.90 15.83 -2.60
C ALA A 94 -19.28 17.28 -2.96
N ASP A 95 -20.35 17.46 -3.74
CA ASP A 95 -20.88 18.77 -4.13
C ASP A 95 -21.41 19.58 -2.95
N GLU A 96 -21.91 18.92 -1.90
CA GLU A 96 -22.29 19.55 -0.64
C GLU A 96 -21.07 20.07 0.12
N LEU A 97 -20.06 19.23 0.30
CA LEU A 97 -18.83 19.56 1.03
C LEU A 97 -18.05 20.70 0.35
N LEU A 98 -18.01 20.71 -0.99
CA LEU A 98 -17.36 21.77 -1.78
C LEU A 98 -18.09 23.12 -1.75
N LYS A 99 -19.27 23.23 -1.12
CA LYS A 99 -19.90 24.54 -0.86
C LYS A 99 -19.23 25.28 0.29
N THR A 100 -18.63 24.55 1.22
CA THR A 100 -18.02 25.11 2.45
C THR A 100 -16.51 24.94 2.49
N HIS A 101 -15.95 24.09 1.62
CA HIS A 101 -14.52 23.84 1.50
C HIS A 101 -14.07 24.00 0.05
N ASN A 102 -12.79 24.33 -0.17
CA ASN A 102 -12.24 24.47 -1.51
C ASN A 102 -11.86 23.12 -2.13
N ILE A 103 -11.41 22.18 -1.30
CA ILE A 103 -10.89 20.88 -1.71
C ILE A 103 -11.23 19.81 -0.67
N ILE A 104 -11.46 18.58 -1.13
CA ILE A 104 -11.52 17.37 -0.32
C ILE A 104 -10.27 16.55 -0.61
N VAL A 105 -9.58 16.08 0.43
CA VAL A 105 -8.36 15.24 0.33
C VAL A 105 -8.43 14.08 1.32
N SER A 106 -7.47 13.16 1.26
CA SER A 106 -7.34 12.09 2.26
C SER A 106 -7.05 12.66 3.64
N LYS A 107 -7.52 11.99 4.71
CA LYS A 107 -7.09 12.30 6.08
C LYS A 107 -5.57 12.35 6.22
N LYS A 108 -5.09 13.31 6.99
CA LYS A 108 -3.69 13.41 7.39
C LYS A 108 -3.30 12.24 8.27
N ALA A 109 -2.11 11.71 8.07
CA ALA A 109 -1.44 10.85 9.03
C ALA A 109 -0.26 11.60 9.65
N THR A 110 0.02 11.30 10.92
CA THR A 110 1.19 11.84 11.62
C THR A 110 2.27 10.75 11.71
N ILE A 111 3.49 11.11 11.33
CA ILE A 111 4.69 10.27 11.42
C ILE A 111 5.65 10.76 12.52
N PRO A 112 6.42 9.88 13.17
CA PRO A 112 7.28 10.28 14.29
C PRO A 112 8.53 11.06 13.86
N GLN A 113 9.09 10.78 12.69
CA GLN A 113 10.16 11.56 12.07
C GLN A 113 9.64 12.70 11.21
N THR A 114 10.52 13.56 10.70
CA THR A 114 10.14 14.58 9.71
C THR A 114 9.78 13.94 8.37
N TYR A 115 8.98 14.62 7.53
CA TYR A 115 8.68 14.11 6.19
C TYR A 115 9.94 13.92 5.35
N ARG A 116 10.94 14.81 5.49
CA ARG A 116 12.23 14.68 4.80
C ARG A 116 12.95 13.38 5.17
N GLU A 117 12.99 13.03 6.45
CA GLU A 117 13.59 11.78 6.93
C GLU A 117 12.78 10.57 6.47
N TYR A 118 11.46 10.63 6.60
CA TYR A 118 10.53 9.58 6.15
C TYR A 118 10.69 9.28 4.64
N TYR A 119 10.76 10.32 3.80
CA TYR A 119 11.01 10.14 2.38
C TYR A 119 12.39 9.52 2.12
N ALA A 120 13.44 9.97 2.82
CA ALA A 120 14.80 9.49 2.64
C ALA A 120 15.01 8.02 3.07
N GLU A 121 14.17 7.49 3.96
CA GLU A 121 14.18 6.08 4.36
C GLU A 121 13.72 5.15 3.22
N ALA A 122 12.80 5.62 2.37
CA ALA A 122 12.15 4.81 1.34
C ALA A 122 12.54 5.22 -0.10
N HIS A 123 13.10 6.41 -0.29
CA HIS A 123 13.29 7.02 -1.61
C HIS A 123 14.57 7.87 -1.67
N ASN A 124 14.99 8.24 -2.89
CA ASN A 124 16.20 9.04 -3.07
C ASN A 124 15.94 10.52 -2.74
N LEU A 125 16.52 10.98 -1.63
CA LEU A 125 16.38 12.36 -1.15
C LEU A 125 16.80 13.42 -2.20
N ARG A 126 17.75 13.11 -3.09
CA ARG A 126 18.21 14.06 -4.12
C ARG A 126 17.10 14.48 -5.08
N ASP A 127 16.14 13.59 -5.35
CA ASP A 127 15.02 13.89 -6.23
C ASP A 127 14.05 14.88 -5.56
N LEU A 128 13.84 14.73 -4.26
CA LEU A 128 13.05 15.66 -3.46
C LEU A 128 13.73 17.03 -3.36
N GLU A 129 15.05 17.07 -3.24
CA GLU A 129 15.81 18.33 -3.28
C GLU A 129 15.74 18.99 -4.67
N ALA A 130 15.69 18.22 -5.77
CA ALA A 130 15.48 18.76 -7.12
C ALA A 130 14.11 19.44 -7.26
N ILE A 131 13.07 18.85 -6.67
CA ILE A 131 11.75 19.50 -6.56
C ILE A 131 11.84 20.82 -5.79
N GLY A 132 12.53 20.83 -4.65
CA GLY A 132 12.74 22.05 -3.87
C GLY A 132 13.42 23.17 -4.66
N ARG A 133 14.49 22.85 -5.39
CA ARG A 133 15.19 23.80 -6.27
C ARG A 133 14.30 24.32 -7.39
N SER A 134 13.48 23.45 -7.98
CA SER A 134 12.51 23.86 -9.01
C SER A 134 11.43 24.78 -8.45
N ILE A 135 10.91 24.50 -7.25
CA ILE A 135 9.96 25.39 -6.55
C ILE A 135 10.61 26.74 -6.24
N GLU A 136 11.82 26.77 -5.68
CA GLU A 136 12.53 28.03 -5.39
C GLU A 136 12.74 28.87 -6.65
N LYS A 137 13.06 28.22 -7.78
CA LYS A 137 13.27 28.87 -9.07
C LYS A 137 11.99 29.42 -9.70
N ILE A 138 10.91 28.63 -9.74
CA ILE A 138 9.71 28.93 -10.53
C ILE A 138 8.62 29.57 -9.68
N TYR A 139 8.46 29.10 -8.45
CA TYR A 139 7.43 29.55 -7.51
C TYR A 139 8.08 29.92 -6.16
N PRO A 140 8.99 30.92 -6.09
CA PRO A 140 9.76 31.22 -4.88
C PRO A 140 8.89 31.48 -3.63
N GLY A 141 7.67 31.98 -3.81
CA GLY A 141 6.71 32.18 -2.71
C GLY A 141 6.17 30.88 -2.09
N TYR A 142 6.27 29.74 -2.79
CA TYR A 142 5.86 28.42 -2.30
C TYR A 142 7.00 27.71 -1.55
N TYR A 143 8.25 28.12 -1.77
CA TYR A 143 9.41 27.44 -1.18
C TYR A 143 9.41 27.41 0.36
N PRO A 144 9.02 28.48 1.08
CA PRO A 144 8.90 28.40 2.54
C PRO A 144 7.89 27.36 3.02
N PHE A 145 6.76 27.20 2.31
CA PHE A 145 5.75 26.18 2.64
C PHE A 145 6.22 24.77 2.32
N PHE A 146 7.00 24.61 1.24
CA PHE A 146 7.67 23.35 0.91
C PHE A 146 8.62 22.91 2.04
N GLU A 147 9.48 23.82 2.50
CA GLU A 147 10.39 23.54 3.62
C GLU A 147 9.65 23.28 4.95
N GLU A 148 8.57 24.02 5.22
CA GLU A 148 7.72 23.78 6.38
C GLU A 148 7.14 22.36 6.36
N VAL A 149 6.56 21.94 5.24
CA VAL A 149 5.99 20.59 5.08
C VAL A 149 7.07 19.51 5.24
N LEU A 150 8.25 19.68 4.65
CA LEU A 150 9.37 18.73 4.79
C LEU A 150 9.87 18.59 6.22
N SER A 151 9.87 19.68 6.98
CA SER A 151 10.23 19.70 8.39
C SER A 151 9.09 19.22 9.31
N GLY A 152 7.88 19.12 8.77
CA GLY A 152 6.70 18.68 9.47
C GLY A 152 6.62 17.17 9.62
N HIS A 153 5.55 16.74 10.27
CA HIS A 153 5.28 15.35 10.64
C HIS A 153 4.01 14.82 10.00
N ILE A 154 3.48 15.51 9.00
CA ILE A 154 2.20 15.23 8.37
C ILE A 154 2.48 14.62 7.01
N VAL A 155 1.70 13.60 6.66
CA VAL A 155 1.67 13.03 5.31
C VAL A 155 0.25 12.85 4.80
N TYR A 156 0.06 12.99 3.50
CA TYR A 156 -1.14 12.52 2.80
C TYR A 156 -0.97 11.13 2.21
N SER A 157 -2.08 10.42 2.04
CA SER A 157 -2.08 9.11 1.40
C SER A 157 -2.38 9.25 -0.08
N GLY A 158 -1.33 9.28 -0.90
CA GLY A 158 -1.46 9.47 -2.34
C GLY A 158 -1.94 10.87 -2.74
N ASN A 159 -2.10 11.05 -4.04
CA ASN A 159 -2.60 12.27 -4.70
C ASN A 159 -4.12 12.19 -4.95
N LEU A 160 -4.87 11.73 -3.93
CA LEU A 160 -6.32 11.63 -3.96
C LEU A 160 -6.95 13.00 -3.62
N MET A 161 -7.85 13.49 -4.47
CA MET A 161 -8.46 14.80 -4.29
C MET A 161 -9.81 14.93 -4.98
N ILE A 162 -10.66 15.83 -4.46
CA ILE A 162 -11.88 16.29 -5.11
C ILE A 162 -11.92 17.81 -5.05
N MET A 163 -12.06 18.47 -6.20
CA MET A 163 -12.12 19.93 -6.26
C MET A 163 -12.85 20.46 -7.51
N PRO A 164 -13.23 21.74 -7.53
CA PRO A 164 -13.77 22.37 -8.73
C PRO A 164 -12.78 22.34 -9.90
N ARG A 165 -13.29 22.17 -11.14
CA ARG A 165 -12.47 22.10 -12.36
C ARG A 165 -11.38 23.17 -12.44
N LYS A 166 -11.74 24.43 -12.19
CA LYS A 166 -10.80 25.56 -12.24
C LYS A 166 -9.63 25.39 -11.27
N LEU A 167 -9.90 24.87 -10.07
CA LEU A 167 -8.89 24.66 -9.03
C LEU A 167 -7.99 23.48 -9.40
N TYR A 168 -8.56 22.44 -10.02
CA TYR A 168 -7.82 21.30 -10.57
C TYR A 168 -6.84 21.72 -11.66
N ASP A 169 -7.27 22.57 -12.61
CA ASP A 169 -6.41 23.08 -13.67
C ASP A 169 -5.27 23.96 -13.10
N GLU A 170 -5.55 24.75 -12.07
CA GLU A 170 -4.54 25.57 -11.36
C GLU A 170 -3.50 24.68 -10.67
N TYR A 171 -3.94 23.64 -9.95
CA TYR A 171 -3.05 22.66 -9.32
C TYR A 171 -2.20 21.93 -10.35
N CYS A 172 -2.79 21.39 -11.42
CA CYS A 172 -2.04 20.68 -12.46
C CYS A 172 -1.03 21.60 -13.15
N THR A 173 -1.40 22.86 -13.42
CA THR A 173 -0.46 23.85 -13.97
C THR A 173 0.75 24.02 -13.05
N TRP A 174 0.53 24.18 -11.75
CA TRP A 174 1.61 24.33 -10.77
C TRP A 174 2.46 23.06 -10.67
N LEU A 175 1.82 21.90 -10.45
CA LEU A 175 2.47 20.61 -10.25
C LEU A 175 3.34 20.23 -11.44
N PHE A 176 2.76 20.15 -12.65
CA PHE A 176 3.51 19.68 -13.82
C PHE A 176 4.58 20.67 -14.28
N THR A 177 4.43 21.97 -14.02
CA THR A 177 5.51 22.94 -14.28
C THR A 177 6.74 22.62 -13.42
N ILE A 178 6.56 22.29 -12.15
CA ILE A 178 7.64 21.90 -11.23
C ILE A 178 8.23 20.55 -11.63
N LEU A 179 7.39 19.53 -11.84
CA LEU A 179 7.86 18.18 -12.16
C LEU A 179 8.68 18.16 -13.45
N PHE A 180 8.24 18.87 -14.49
CA PHE A 180 8.97 18.92 -15.76
C PHE A 180 10.28 19.72 -15.67
N ASP A 181 10.35 20.79 -14.87
CA ASP A 181 11.61 21.50 -14.67
C ASP A 181 12.61 20.67 -13.86
N ALA A 182 12.16 20.05 -12.76
CA ALA A 182 12.97 19.16 -11.93
C ALA A 182 13.45 17.91 -12.68
N SER A 183 12.72 17.46 -13.71
CA SER A 183 13.07 16.26 -14.48
C SER A 183 14.46 16.31 -15.12
N SER A 184 15.00 17.51 -15.35
CA SER A 184 16.36 17.68 -15.89
C SER A 184 17.48 17.32 -14.90
N GLU A 185 17.16 17.24 -13.60
CA GLU A 185 18.09 16.90 -12.52
C GLU A 185 17.85 15.50 -11.93
N ILE A 186 16.75 14.84 -12.31
CA ILE A 186 16.35 13.52 -11.80
C ILE A 186 16.78 12.44 -12.81
N ASP A 187 17.78 11.64 -12.44
CA ASP A 187 18.27 10.52 -13.26
C ASP A 187 17.79 9.18 -12.67
N VAL A 188 16.83 8.56 -13.36
CA VAL A 188 16.24 7.27 -12.97
C VAL A 188 16.93 6.06 -13.59
N SER A 189 18.01 6.24 -14.37
CA SER A 189 18.65 5.14 -15.12
C SER A 189 19.20 4.02 -14.22
N GLY A 190 19.53 4.35 -12.97
CA GLY A 190 19.99 3.39 -11.95
C GLY A 190 18.90 2.86 -11.04
N TYR A 191 17.64 3.24 -11.22
CA TYR A 191 16.55 2.88 -10.32
C TYR A 191 15.99 1.49 -10.66
N ASP A 192 15.59 0.75 -9.63
CA ASP A 192 14.74 -0.41 -9.83
C ASP A 192 13.33 0.00 -10.28
N LEU A 193 12.50 -0.99 -10.65
CA LEU A 193 11.13 -0.74 -11.12
C LEU A 193 10.25 -0.03 -10.08
N TYR A 194 10.55 -0.19 -8.78
CA TYR A 194 9.78 0.46 -7.73
C TYR A 194 10.10 1.95 -7.66
N HIS A 195 11.40 2.28 -7.56
CA HIS A 195 11.91 3.64 -7.45
C HIS A 195 11.76 4.42 -8.75
N ALA A 196 11.69 3.75 -9.91
CA ALA A 196 11.45 4.40 -11.20
C ALA A 196 10.19 5.28 -11.20
N ARG A 197 9.17 4.97 -10.38
CA ARG A 197 7.92 5.75 -10.20
C ARG A 197 8.09 7.06 -9.42
N VAL A 198 9.28 7.65 -9.50
CA VAL A 198 9.76 8.76 -8.69
C VAL A 198 8.77 9.93 -8.63
N TYR A 199 8.17 10.31 -9.76
CA TYR A 199 7.27 11.47 -9.80
C TYR A 199 5.95 11.21 -9.08
N GLY A 200 5.48 9.95 -9.08
CA GLY A 200 4.33 9.53 -8.28
C GLY A 200 4.58 9.84 -6.79
N PHE A 201 5.69 9.34 -6.25
CA PHE A 201 6.07 9.56 -4.85
C PHE A 201 6.30 11.03 -4.51
N LEU A 202 7.02 11.76 -5.37
CA LEU A 202 7.29 13.18 -5.18
C LEU A 202 5.99 14.01 -5.15
N SER A 203 4.96 13.61 -5.90
CA SER A 203 3.72 14.37 -6.00
C SER A 203 2.78 14.24 -4.80
N GLU A 204 2.89 13.17 -4.01
CA GLU A 204 1.94 12.88 -2.93
C GLU A 204 1.88 14.05 -1.92
N GLU A 205 3.05 14.55 -1.52
CA GLU A 205 3.13 15.61 -0.52
C GLU A 205 3.06 17.03 -1.13
N LEU A 206 3.29 17.16 -2.44
CA LEU A 206 3.16 18.43 -3.13
C LEU A 206 1.72 18.98 -3.14
N LEU A 207 0.71 18.11 -3.01
CA LEU A 207 -0.66 18.56 -2.80
C LEU A 207 -0.82 19.31 -1.46
N LEU A 208 -0.16 18.86 -0.38
CA LEU A 208 -0.17 19.57 0.90
C LEU A 208 0.52 20.93 0.79
N VAL A 209 1.70 20.96 0.18
CA VAL A 209 2.47 22.20 -0.06
C VAL A 209 1.61 23.21 -0.80
N TRP A 210 0.98 22.79 -1.88
CA TRP A 210 0.16 23.67 -2.69
C TRP A 210 -1.07 24.17 -1.95
N ALA A 211 -1.82 23.29 -1.27
CA ALA A 211 -3.00 23.67 -0.52
C ALA A 211 -2.68 24.63 0.63
N HIS A 212 -1.53 24.42 1.31
CA HIS A 212 -1.07 25.28 2.38
C HIS A 212 -0.66 26.67 1.86
N ALA A 213 0.18 26.74 0.82
CA ALA A 213 0.62 28.00 0.24
C ALA A 213 -0.55 28.84 -0.34
N LYS A 214 -1.62 28.17 -0.76
CA LYS A 214 -2.86 28.78 -1.27
C LYS A 214 -3.88 29.14 -0.19
N GLU A 215 -3.62 28.79 1.07
CA GLU A 215 -4.54 28.95 2.20
C GLU A 215 -5.93 28.34 1.93
N LEU A 216 -5.96 27.17 1.29
CA LEU A 216 -7.23 26.52 0.95
C LEU A 216 -7.94 25.98 2.19
N SER A 217 -9.26 26.11 2.20
CA SER A 217 -10.10 25.35 3.14
C SER A 217 -10.19 23.89 2.68
N VAL A 218 -9.69 22.98 3.52
CA VAL A 218 -9.56 21.54 3.22
C VAL A 218 -10.57 20.74 4.04
N TYR A 219 -11.29 19.82 3.39
CA TYR A 219 -12.03 18.77 4.06
C TYR A 219 -11.25 17.45 3.99
N GLU A 220 -11.00 16.82 5.13
CA GLU A 220 -10.26 15.57 5.23
C GLU A 220 -11.22 14.37 5.27
N ALA A 221 -11.33 13.67 4.15
CA ALA A 221 -12.21 12.51 4.01
C ALA A 221 -11.49 11.19 4.32
N THR A 222 -12.24 10.22 4.85
CA THR A 222 -11.75 8.86 5.01
C THR A 222 -11.52 8.24 3.63
N VAL A 223 -10.41 7.53 3.46
CA VAL A 223 -10.14 6.72 2.26
C VAL A 223 -10.23 5.25 2.65
N GLY A 224 -11.14 4.53 2.01
CA GLY A 224 -11.30 3.09 2.17
C GLY A 224 -10.59 2.33 1.06
N PHE A 225 -10.20 1.10 1.36
CA PHE A 225 -9.53 0.22 0.42
C PHE A 225 -10.42 -0.96 0.05
N THR A 226 -10.56 -1.24 -1.25
CA THR A 226 -11.45 -2.31 -1.75
C THR A 226 -10.72 -3.60 -2.05
N GLU A 227 -9.41 -3.55 -2.28
CA GLU A 227 -8.58 -4.72 -2.57
C GLU A 227 -7.13 -4.53 -2.10
N GLU A 228 -6.52 -5.65 -1.73
CA GLU A 228 -5.08 -5.73 -1.47
C GLU A 228 -4.29 -5.30 -2.71
N LYS A 229 -3.03 -4.98 -2.48
CA LYS A 229 -2.14 -4.59 -3.56
C LYS A 229 -1.95 -5.77 -4.52
N ALA A 230 -1.91 -5.50 -5.83
CA ALA A 230 -1.75 -6.55 -6.84
C ALA A 230 -0.47 -7.37 -6.56
N GLU A 231 0.63 -6.68 -6.29
CA GLU A 231 1.91 -7.32 -5.99
C GLU A 231 1.88 -8.17 -4.70
N THR A 232 1.05 -7.79 -3.71
CA THR A 232 0.83 -8.60 -2.50
C THR A 232 0.12 -9.90 -2.85
N GLN A 233 -0.90 -9.85 -3.70
CA GLN A 233 -1.62 -11.05 -4.16
C GLN A 233 -0.74 -11.94 -5.04
N GLU A 234 0.03 -11.34 -5.96
CA GLU A 234 0.96 -12.05 -6.85
C GLU A 234 2.06 -12.77 -6.07
N LEU A 235 2.62 -12.14 -5.04
CA LEU A 235 3.59 -12.79 -4.14
C LEU A 235 2.96 -14.01 -3.45
N LYS A 236 1.77 -13.87 -2.87
CA LYS A 236 1.05 -15.00 -2.24
C LYS A 236 0.80 -16.14 -3.22
N LEU A 237 0.38 -15.83 -4.45
CA LEU A 237 0.14 -16.83 -5.50
C LEU A 237 1.43 -17.55 -5.92
N ALA A 238 2.52 -16.81 -6.11
CA ALA A 238 3.80 -17.40 -6.51
C ALA A 238 4.37 -18.30 -5.41
N VAL A 239 4.27 -17.90 -4.14
CA VAL A 239 4.62 -18.73 -2.99
C VAL A 239 3.74 -19.99 -2.94
N ALA A 240 2.41 -19.83 -3.07
CA ALA A 240 1.48 -20.95 -3.05
C ALA A 240 1.80 -21.99 -4.14
N GLU A 241 2.13 -21.55 -5.36
CA GLU A 241 2.46 -22.45 -6.46
C GLU A 241 3.74 -23.26 -6.18
N LEU A 242 4.78 -22.64 -5.60
CA LEU A 242 5.99 -23.35 -5.20
C LEU A 242 5.72 -24.36 -4.08
N LEU A 243 4.88 -24.02 -3.09
CA LEU A 243 4.50 -24.93 -2.02
C LEU A 243 3.70 -26.14 -2.54
N LYS A 244 2.78 -25.94 -3.50
CA LYS A 244 2.07 -27.04 -4.17
C LYS A 244 3.02 -28.03 -4.85
N GLN A 245 4.12 -27.54 -5.40
CA GLN A 245 5.17 -28.36 -6.01
C GLN A 245 6.15 -28.96 -4.99
N GLY A 246 6.01 -28.65 -3.70
CA GLY A 246 6.92 -29.10 -2.63
C GLY A 246 8.27 -28.35 -2.60
N HIS A 247 8.39 -27.25 -3.34
CA HIS A 247 9.59 -26.42 -3.48
C HIS A 247 9.69 -25.36 -2.36
N VAL A 248 9.67 -25.81 -1.10
CA VAL A 248 9.67 -24.91 0.08
C VAL A 248 10.88 -23.96 0.14
N LYS A 249 12.07 -24.45 -0.23
CA LYS A 249 13.29 -23.63 -0.23
C LYS A 249 13.18 -22.49 -1.23
N ASP A 250 12.75 -22.80 -2.45
CA ASP A 250 12.55 -21.81 -3.51
C ASP A 250 11.46 -20.80 -3.12
N ALA A 251 10.40 -21.25 -2.44
CA ALA A 251 9.34 -20.38 -1.93
C ALA A 251 9.88 -19.38 -0.89
N GLN A 252 10.73 -19.83 0.03
CA GLN A 252 11.37 -18.96 1.03
C GLN A 252 12.36 -17.98 0.39
N GLU A 253 13.19 -18.45 -0.54
CA GLU A 253 14.13 -17.59 -1.26
C GLU A 253 13.39 -16.51 -2.08
N LEU A 254 12.33 -16.88 -2.80
CA LEU A 254 11.47 -15.94 -3.54
C LEU A 254 10.88 -14.89 -2.60
N PHE A 255 10.26 -15.32 -1.50
CA PHE A 255 9.65 -14.43 -0.52
C PHE A 255 10.67 -13.44 0.06
N ASN A 256 11.82 -13.94 0.52
CA ASN A 256 12.87 -13.11 1.10
C ASN A 256 13.42 -12.08 0.10
N ASN A 257 13.66 -12.50 -1.16
CA ASN A 257 14.15 -11.61 -2.20
C ASN A 257 13.15 -10.50 -2.53
N ILE A 258 11.86 -10.83 -2.63
CA ILE A 258 10.83 -9.83 -2.89
C ILE A 258 10.69 -8.88 -1.69
N MET A 259 10.61 -9.39 -0.47
CA MET A 259 10.43 -8.55 0.73
C MET A 259 11.65 -7.65 1.01
N ALA A 260 12.86 -8.05 0.61
CA ALA A 260 14.04 -7.20 0.70
C ALA A 260 13.94 -5.95 -0.19
N ILE A 261 13.21 -6.03 -1.31
CA ILE A 261 13.03 -4.93 -2.27
C ILE A 261 11.70 -4.20 -2.03
N ARG A 262 10.68 -4.92 -1.57
CA ARG A 262 9.30 -4.46 -1.42
C ARG A 262 8.76 -4.70 0.00
N PRO A 263 9.40 -4.12 1.04
CA PRO A 263 8.90 -4.23 2.41
C PRO A 263 7.50 -3.61 2.58
N ASP A 264 7.08 -2.73 1.66
CA ASP A 264 5.74 -2.13 1.64
C ASP A 264 4.58 -3.12 1.45
N LEU A 265 4.85 -4.36 1.03
CA LEU A 265 3.83 -5.38 0.79
C LEU A 265 3.19 -5.91 2.07
N SER A 266 3.87 -5.81 3.22
CA SER A 266 3.34 -6.21 4.53
C SER A 266 2.56 -5.11 5.25
N LEU A 267 2.55 -3.88 4.72
CA LEU A 267 1.84 -2.78 5.36
C LEU A 267 0.32 -3.05 5.39
N PRO A 268 -0.43 -2.57 6.41
CA PRO A 268 -1.87 -2.84 6.54
C PRO A 268 -2.72 -2.42 5.34
N ALA A 269 -2.28 -1.40 4.58
CA ALA A 269 -2.95 -0.95 3.36
C ALA A 269 -2.62 -1.78 2.12
N SER A 270 -1.66 -2.70 2.20
CA SER A 270 -1.22 -3.61 1.14
C SER A 270 -1.70 -5.04 1.39
N ASP A 271 -1.69 -5.47 2.66
CA ASP A 271 -2.04 -6.80 3.13
C ASP A 271 -3.08 -6.71 4.25
N PHE A 272 -4.35 -6.91 3.91
CA PHE A 272 -5.47 -6.62 4.82
C PHE A 272 -5.58 -7.64 5.95
N HIS A 273 -5.01 -8.82 5.74
CA HIS A 273 -5.15 -9.97 6.64
C HIS A 273 -3.85 -10.27 7.40
N GLY A 274 -2.78 -9.50 7.17
CA GLY A 274 -1.46 -9.70 7.78
C GLY A 274 -0.82 -11.04 7.37
N GLU A 275 -1.17 -11.58 6.21
CA GLU A 275 -0.69 -12.86 5.71
C GLU A 275 0.79 -12.82 5.28
N ILE A 276 1.27 -11.69 4.78
CA ILE A 276 2.67 -11.51 4.38
C ILE A 276 3.60 -11.65 5.59
N GLU A 277 3.24 -11.06 6.74
CA GLU A 277 4.03 -11.20 7.97
C GLU A 277 4.04 -12.66 8.47
N LYS A 278 2.92 -13.38 8.33
CA LYS A 278 2.82 -14.80 8.70
C LYS A 278 3.60 -15.73 7.77
N LEU A 279 3.76 -15.39 6.50
CA LEU A 279 4.48 -16.23 5.54
C LEU A 279 5.94 -16.45 5.94
N GLN A 280 6.61 -15.44 6.49
CA GLN A 280 8.02 -15.55 6.88
C GLN A 280 8.28 -16.67 7.90
N PRO A 281 7.66 -16.70 9.09
CA PRO A 281 7.85 -17.78 10.04
C PRO A 281 7.34 -19.12 9.51
N ILE A 282 6.22 -19.16 8.77
CA ILE A 282 5.69 -20.42 8.20
C ILE A 282 6.71 -21.06 7.25
N LEU A 283 7.23 -20.30 6.28
CA LEU A 283 8.21 -20.82 5.31
C LEU A 283 9.52 -21.26 6.00
N TYR A 284 9.91 -20.56 7.07
CA TYR A 284 11.07 -20.95 7.87
C TYR A 284 10.84 -22.26 8.64
N ILE A 285 9.68 -22.43 9.29
CA ILE A 285 9.28 -23.68 9.96
C ILE A 285 9.31 -24.84 8.96
N MET A 286 8.66 -24.67 7.81
CA MET A 286 8.59 -25.72 6.78
C MET A 286 9.96 -26.14 6.27
N ASN A 287 10.92 -25.20 6.12
CA ASN A 287 12.28 -25.54 5.72
C ASN A 287 13.04 -26.28 6.84
N LEU A 288 12.92 -25.85 8.09
CA LEU A 288 13.51 -26.57 9.22
C LEU A 288 12.96 -27.99 9.33
N GLU A 289 11.65 -28.17 9.18
CA GLU A 289 11.00 -29.48 9.19
C GLU A 289 11.52 -30.37 8.07
N LYS A 290 11.61 -29.83 6.85
CA LYS A 290 12.13 -30.56 5.69
C LYS A 290 13.60 -30.95 5.82
N GLU A 291 14.45 -30.04 6.29
CA GLU A 291 15.89 -30.28 6.49
C GLU A 291 16.18 -31.31 7.58
N ASN A 292 15.34 -31.35 8.62
CA ASN A 292 15.48 -32.30 9.73
C ASN A 292 14.61 -33.56 9.56
N HIS A 293 13.96 -33.74 8.40
CA HIS A 293 13.08 -34.87 8.10
C HIS A 293 11.95 -35.07 9.13
N MET A 294 11.37 -33.98 9.62
CA MET A 294 10.24 -33.99 10.56
C MET A 294 8.91 -33.92 9.82
N SER A 295 7.88 -34.55 10.40
CA SER A 295 6.50 -34.23 10.03
C SER A 295 6.12 -32.86 10.56
N GLY A 296 5.28 -32.14 9.83
CA GLY A 296 5.10 -30.71 10.06
C GLY A 296 4.03 -30.04 9.21
N PHE A 297 4.23 -28.76 8.92
CA PHE A 297 3.29 -27.91 8.17
C PHE A 297 2.93 -28.48 6.78
N LEU A 298 3.89 -29.12 6.08
CA LEU A 298 3.60 -29.75 4.79
C LEU A 298 2.67 -30.97 4.89
N ASP A 299 2.65 -31.68 6.03
CA ASP A 299 1.72 -32.78 6.26
C ASP A 299 0.30 -32.28 6.59
N VAL A 300 0.19 -31.03 7.08
CA VAL A 300 -1.10 -30.35 7.28
C VAL A 300 -1.72 -29.98 5.94
N SER A 301 -0.98 -29.24 5.10
CA SER A 301 -1.48 -28.75 3.81
C SER A 301 -0.37 -28.21 2.92
N HIS A 302 -0.64 -28.13 1.61
CA HIS A 302 0.16 -27.37 0.65
C HIS A 302 -0.52 -26.05 0.23
N GLU A 303 -1.70 -25.78 0.79
CA GLU A 303 -2.53 -24.61 0.48
C GLU A 303 -2.39 -23.55 1.58
N LEU A 304 -2.05 -22.32 1.19
CA LEU A 304 -1.79 -21.22 2.12
C LEU A 304 -2.92 -20.95 3.14
N PRO A 305 -4.22 -20.92 2.78
CA PRO A 305 -5.27 -20.64 3.75
C PRO A 305 -5.27 -21.59 4.94
N GLN A 306 -5.06 -22.88 4.69
CA GLN A 306 -4.98 -23.92 5.73
C GLN A 306 -3.70 -23.80 6.55
N LEU A 307 -2.59 -23.40 5.92
CA LEU A 307 -1.33 -23.15 6.64
C LEU A 307 -1.44 -21.93 7.56
N PHE A 308 -2.12 -20.86 7.13
CA PHE A 308 -2.40 -19.71 7.97
C PHE A 308 -3.34 -20.06 9.14
N GLU A 309 -4.41 -20.81 8.87
CA GLU A 309 -5.33 -21.27 9.92
C GLU A 309 -4.60 -22.16 10.94
N HIS A 310 -3.75 -23.08 10.47
CA HIS A 310 -2.93 -23.91 11.34
C HIS A 310 -1.94 -23.07 12.15
N TYR A 311 -1.32 -22.07 11.53
CA TYR A 311 -0.37 -21.19 12.20
C TYR A 311 -1.02 -20.39 13.33
N ASP A 312 -2.17 -19.77 13.05
CA ASP A 312 -2.92 -18.96 14.01
C ASP A 312 -3.49 -19.84 15.14
N THR A 313 -4.04 -21.01 14.80
CA THR A 313 -4.61 -21.95 15.78
C THR A 313 -3.54 -22.47 16.72
N THR A 314 -2.40 -22.87 16.19
CA THR A 314 -1.26 -23.34 16.98
C THR A 314 -0.79 -22.25 17.92
N TYR A 315 -0.60 -21.01 17.44
CA TYR A 315 -0.18 -19.91 18.30
C TYR A 315 -1.15 -19.65 19.45
N LYS A 316 -2.46 -19.63 19.17
CA LYS A 316 -3.51 -19.47 20.20
C LYS A 316 -3.46 -20.59 21.25
N ILE A 317 -3.24 -21.83 20.82
CA ILE A 317 -3.05 -22.95 21.74
C ILE A 317 -1.81 -22.74 22.62
N LEU A 318 -0.68 -22.33 22.03
CA LEU A 318 0.54 -22.04 22.79
C LEU A 318 0.31 -20.92 23.81
N GLN A 319 -0.53 -19.92 23.51
CA GLN A 319 -0.93 -18.91 24.49
C GLN A 319 -1.73 -19.51 25.64
N HIS A 320 -2.69 -20.38 25.37
CA HIS A 320 -3.44 -21.08 26.42
C HIS A 320 -2.52 -21.89 27.33
N ILE A 321 -1.61 -22.66 26.73
CA ILE A 321 -0.59 -23.44 27.46
C ILE A 321 0.26 -22.49 28.31
N SER A 322 0.77 -21.41 27.72
CA SER A 322 1.57 -20.41 28.44
C SER A 322 0.85 -19.82 29.65
N THR A 323 -0.49 -19.77 29.65
CA THR A 323 -1.30 -19.31 30.78
C THR A 323 -1.91 -20.44 31.62
N ARG A 324 -1.56 -21.71 31.35
CA ARG A 324 -2.08 -22.91 32.00
C ARG A 324 -3.61 -23.02 31.92
N SER A 325 -4.14 -22.63 30.77
CA SER A 325 -5.57 -22.60 30.47
C SER A 325 -5.92 -23.40 29.22
N GLU A 326 -5.03 -24.29 28.79
CA GLU A 326 -5.24 -25.20 27.67
C GLU A 326 -6.39 -26.18 27.94
N SER A 327 -7.09 -26.53 26.89
CA SER A 327 -8.16 -27.53 26.90
C SER A 327 -7.68 -28.90 26.36
N ASP A 328 -8.47 -29.95 26.61
CA ASP A 328 -8.21 -31.26 25.98
C ASP A 328 -8.25 -31.18 24.44
N GLU A 329 -9.06 -30.27 23.89
CA GLU A 329 -9.14 -30.01 22.44
C GLU A 329 -7.84 -29.38 21.92
N ASP A 330 -7.25 -28.44 22.66
CA ASP A 330 -5.97 -27.81 22.32
C ASP A 330 -4.84 -28.85 22.25
N LEU A 331 -4.75 -29.71 23.27
CA LEU A 331 -3.75 -30.78 23.32
C LEU A 331 -3.97 -31.83 22.22
N THR A 332 -5.24 -32.17 21.97
CA THR A 332 -5.60 -33.10 20.88
C THR A 332 -5.22 -32.51 19.52
N TYR A 333 -5.44 -31.22 19.31
CA TYR A 333 -5.08 -30.54 18.07
C TYR A 333 -3.57 -30.66 17.80
N LEU A 334 -2.72 -30.26 18.75
CA LEU A 334 -1.26 -30.36 18.59
C LEU A 334 -0.80 -31.80 18.35
N ALA A 335 -1.40 -32.77 19.04
CA ALA A 335 -1.05 -34.18 18.90
C ALA A 335 -1.46 -34.79 17.55
N THR A 336 -2.46 -34.21 16.87
CA THR A 336 -3.04 -34.78 15.64
C THR A 336 -2.74 -33.98 14.37
N HIS A 337 -2.27 -32.73 14.49
CA HIS A 337 -2.02 -31.83 13.36
C HIS A 337 -0.54 -31.49 13.21
N PHE A 338 0.33 -32.49 13.36
CA PHE A 338 1.74 -32.42 12.98
C PHE A 338 2.54 -31.26 13.60
N PHE A 339 2.21 -30.83 14.81
CA PHE A 339 2.99 -29.79 15.50
C PHE A 339 4.40 -30.29 15.84
N SER A 340 5.43 -29.58 15.36
CA SER A 340 6.83 -30.01 15.46
C SER A 340 7.63 -29.21 16.50
N PRO A 341 8.74 -29.76 17.03
CA PRO A 341 9.67 -28.99 17.86
C PRO A 341 10.22 -27.75 17.15
N ALA A 342 10.45 -27.82 15.82
CA ALA A 342 10.91 -26.67 15.06
C ALA A 342 9.87 -25.56 15.02
N ALA A 343 8.59 -25.91 14.86
CA ALA A 343 7.50 -24.95 14.94
C ALA A 343 7.51 -24.22 16.29
N LEU A 344 7.63 -24.96 17.40
CA LEU A 344 7.72 -24.37 18.74
C LEU A 344 8.87 -23.37 18.87
N GLU A 345 10.08 -23.72 18.43
CA GLU A 345 11.23 -22.79 18.50
C GLU A 345 10.98 -21.51 17.71
N VAL A 346 10.36 -21.60 16.53
CA VAL A 346 10.04 -20.42 15.72
C VAL A 346 8.97 -19.57 16.39
N TYR A 347 7.92 -20.15 16.99
CA TYR A 347 6.91 -19.39 17.74
C TYR A 347 7.48 -18.68 18.98
N LEU A 348 8.48 -19.28 19.63
CA LEU A 348 9.14 -18.65 20.77
C LEU A 348 10.07 -17.51 20.33
N ALA A 349 10.73 -17.66 19.18
CA ALA A 349 11.63 -16.65 18.63
C ALA A 349 10.90 -15.51 17.89
N TYR A 350 9.74 -15.79 17.32
CA TYR A 350 8.93 -14.88 16.53
C TYR A 350 7.54 -14.78 17.15
N ASP A 351 7.22 -13.63 17.74
CA ASP A 351 5.86 -13.35 18.21
C ASP A 351 5.07 -12.67 17.07
N PRO A 352 4.21 -13.41 16.34
CA PRO A 352 3.46 -12.87 15.20
C PRO A 352 2.47 -11.78 15.58
N TYR A 353 2.23 -11.53 16.87
CA TYR A 353 1.29 -10.53 17.37
C TYR A 353 1.93 -9.49 18.29
N GLN A 354 3.25 -9.28 18.20
CA GLN A 354 3.93 -8.23 18.95
C GLN A 354 3.29 -6.84 18.73
N GLN A 355 2.63 -6.62 17.59
CA GLN A 355 1.88 -5.40 17.27
C GLN A 355 0.43 -5.38 17.81
N PHE A 356 -0.15 -6.52 18.19
CA PHE A 356 -1.57 -6.68 18.55
C PHE A 356 -1.78 -7.10 20.01
N HIS A 357 -1.15 -6.39 20.96
CA HIS A 357 -1.43 -6.45 22.40
C HIS A 357 -1.57 -7.85 23.04
N SER A 358 -1.02 -8.89 22.41
CA SER A 358 -1.04 -10.23 22.95
C SER A 358 0.15 -10.37 23.92
N LYS A 359 -0.05 -11.07 25.05
CA LYS A 359 1.07 -11.32 25.96
C LYS A 359 2.02 -12.31 25.26
N PRO A 360 3.34 -12.07 25.27
CA PRO A 360 4.30 -13.01 24.71
C PRO A 360 4.20 -14.35 25.44
N LEU A 361 4.57 -15.43 24.76
CA LEU A 361 4.65 -16.76 25.33
C LEU A 361 5.68 -16.80 26.48
N ASP A 362 5.36 -17.48 27.58
CA ASP A 362 6.27 -17.76 28.70
C ASP A 362 7.31 -18.79 28.27
N GLU A 363 8.38 -18.32 27.62
CA GLU A 363 9.40 -19.18 27.01
C GLU A 363 9.96 -20.24 27.97
N PRO A 364 10.40 -19.92 29.21
CA PRO A 364 10.86 -20.95 30.15
C PRO A 364 9.82 -22.04 30.40
N TYR A 365 8.55 -21.65 30.61
CA TYR A 365 7.48 -22.61 30.86
C TYR A 365 7.16 -23.45 29.62
N MET A 366 7.10 -22.85 28.44
CA MET A 366 6.83 -23.56 27.18
C MET A 366 7.89 -24.63 26.88
N ARG A 367 9.16 -24.34 27.18
CA ARG A 367 10.25 -25.31 27.02
C ARG A 367 10.14 -26.47 28.01
N GLU A 368 9.77 -26.20 29.26
CA GLU A 368 9.52 -27.24 30.26
C GLU A 368 8.31 -28.12 29.87
N TRP A 369 7.22 -27.50 29.46
CA TRP A 369 6.00 -28.17 29.01
C TRP A 369 6.28 -29.11 27.82
N TRP A 370 7.02 -28.64 26.82
CA TRP A 370 7.36 -29.48 25.66
C TRP A 370 8.22 -30.69 26.03
N GLN A 371 9.18 -30.53 26.94
CA GLN A 371 10.00 -31.65 27.42
C GLN A 371 9.15 -32.74 28.10
N GLN A 372 8.11 -32.35 28.83
CA GLN A 372 7.19 -33.29 29.49
C GLN A 372 6.26 -34.00 28.49
N MET A 373 5.87 -33.32 27.41
CA MET A 373 5.00 -33.89 26.37
C MET A 373 5.76 -34.81 25.39
N SER A 374 7.05 -34.56 25.20
CA SER A 374 7.90 -35.32 24.26
C SER A 374 8.66 -36.50 24.89
N SER A 375 8.62 -36.63 26.22
CA SER A 375 9.13 -37.76 27.00
C SER A 375 8.10 -38.87 27.16
#